data_AF-A0AA43L0L7-F1
#
_entry.id   AF-A0AA43L0L7-F1
#
_cell.length_a   1.000
_cell.length_b   1.000
_cell.length_c   1.000
_cell.angle_alpha   90.00
_cell.angle_beta   90.00
_cell.angle_gamma   90.00
#
_symmetry.space_group_name_H-M   'P 1'
#
loop_
_entity.id
_entity.type
_entity.pdbx_description
1 polymer ?
#
loop_
_entity_poly.entity_id
_entity_poly.type
_entity_poly.pdbx_seq_one_letter_code
_entity_poly.pdbx_strand_id
1 'polypeptide(L)'
;MTTKTQELKKVISVSDTIYYDFTAREIIRETDKQIFRKIEFQAEAGKTYELTKVIAVVTDDDEVDPITTAVGLSHEGMTQGYQQLKCQHIAIWKKRWEIADVEIEGDEEAQLALRYSIYQLQIIAPHHSDSLSIPARGLSGQTYKGAIFWDTEMFMLPFFLHTNPEIAKNLMRYRINTLDGARAKAKEYGFRGAFYAWESQENGQDACSDYNVTDVFTKRPMRTYFRDKQIHISGAVVYGLWESYRITGDYSLLLDGGAEVILECARFFASYAYYKGEKERFEMIDVIGPDEYHERVYNNAYTNKMVAFTLETARKVCDLLATEHPAFYNELIEELAYQNDLQEIDELLAKIYVPHPDETTALIEQFDGYFNLEDCSVADVRSRLLDPKEYWGGAYGVASDTQVIKQADVILMLYLFKDEYSQWVKQKNWEYYEPRTEHGSSLSPCIYSLLACDVDNQEWAYPYFMKTATVDLSG
;
A
#
# COMPACT_ATOMS: atom_id res chain seq x y z
N MET A 1 -27.66 18.12 8.67
CA MET A 1 -26.63 19.12 9.05
C MET A 1 -25.55 19.09 8.00
N THR A 2 -24.93 20.24 7.71
CA THR A 2 -23.82 20.34 6.77
C THR A 2 -22.60 20.92 7.48
N THR A 3 -21.42 20.41 7.16
CA THR A 3 -20.11 20.90 7.64
C THR A 3 -19.10 20.89 6.50
N LYS A 4 -17.86 21.30 6.76
CA LYS A 4 -16.78 21.27 5.77
C LYS A 4 -15.56 20.51 6.30
N THR A 5 -14.87 19.77 5.43
CA THR A 5 -13.56 19.20 5.75
C THR A 5 -12.55 20.30 6.07
N GLN A 6 -11.51 19.98 6.83
CA GLN A 6 -10.54 20.99 7.26
C GLN A 6 -9.65 21.46 6.11
N GLU A 7 -9.18 20.54 5.27
CA GLU A 7 -8.19 20.85 4.24
C GLU A 7 -8.85 21.30 2.94
N LEU A 8 -9.60 20.42 2.28
CA LEU A 8 -10.23 20.70 0.99
C LEU A 8 -11.50 21.56 1.07
N LYS A 9 -11.99 21.84 2.30
CA LYS A 9 -13.25 22.55 2.53
C LYS A 9 -14.47 21.90 1.85
N LYS A 10 -14.37 20.61 1.52
CA LYS A 10 -15.43 19.78 0.95
C LYS A 10 -16.64 19.76 1.86
N VAL A 11 -17.81 19.94 1.28
CA VAL A 11 -19.08 19.98 1.98
C VAL A 11 -19.48 18.55 2.33
N ILE A 12 -19.68 18.29 3.63
CA ILE A 12 -20.20 17.02 4.12
C ILE A 12 -21.58 17.26 4.70
N SER A 13 -22.57 16.53 4.20
CA SER A 13 -23.93 16.54 4.73
C SER A 13 -24.27 15.22 5.40
N VAL A 14 -24.82 15.31 6.61
CA VAL A 14 -25.26 14.16 7.40
C VAL A 14 -26.74 14.34 7.73
N SER A 15 -27.54 13.33 7.44
CA SER A 15 -28.95 13.25 7.80
C SER A 15 -29.21 11.99 8.63
N ASP A 16 -30.10 12.09 9.61
CA ASP A 16 -30.66 10.94 10.30
C ASP A 16 -32.18 10.91 10.24
N THR A 17 -32.74 9.71 10.10
CA THR A 17 -34.17 9.44 10.27
C THR A 17 -34.33 8.37 11.33
N ILE A 18 -35.24 8.58 12.28
CA ILE A 18 -35.46 7.68 13.42
C ILE A 18 -36.93 7.29 13.49
N TYR A 19 -37.18 6.02 13.80
CA TYR A 19 -38.51 5.47 14.04
C TYR A 19 -38.52 4.65 15.33
N TYR A 20 -39.59 4.85 16.11
CA TYR A 20 -39.95 4.04 17.26
C TYR A 20 -41.47 4.09 17.41
N ASP A 21 -42.08 3.02 17.92
CA ASP A 21 -43.54 2.87 18.03
C ASP A 21 -44.06 3.01 19.47
N PHE A 22 -43.16 3.26 20.43
CA PHE A 22 -43.48 3.45 21.84
C PHE A 22 -43.67 4.93 22.22
N THR A 23 -44.45 5.16 23.28
CA THR A 23 -44.64 6.52 23.81
C THR A 23 -43.35 7.04 24.43
N ALA A 24 -42.76 8.04 23.80
CA ALA A 24 -41.59 8.74 24.28
C ALA A 24 -41.77 10.26 24.19
N ARG A 25 -41.09 10.98 25.06
CA ARG A 25 -40.85 12.41 24.92
C ARG A 25 -39.54 12.60 24.17
N GLU A 26 -39.62 13.36 23.09
CA GLU A 26 -38.46 13.71 22.28
C GLU A 26 -38.02 15.17 22.51
N ILE A 27 -36.71 15.36 22.64
CA ILE A 27 -36.09 16.68 22.79
C ILE A 27 -34.92 16.76 21.81
N ILE A 28 -34.99 17.67 20.85
CA ILE A 28 -33.90 17.98 19.91
C ILE A 28 -33.22 19.26 20.38
N ARG A 29 -31.89 19.22 20.44
CA ARG A 29 -31.04 20.40 20.70
C ARG A 29 -30.04 20.53 19.58
N GLU A 30 -30.03 21.69 18.96
CA GLU A 30 -29.11 22.01 17.89
C GLU A 30 -28.08 23.02 18.39
N THR A 31 -26.84 22.81 17.99
CA THR A 31 -25.73 23.74 18.15
C THR A 31 -25.08 23.93 16.80
N ASP A 32 -24.19 24.91 16.67
CA ASP A 32 -23.46 25.19 15.42
C ASP A 32 -22.67 23.99 14.87
N LYS A 33 -22.37 22.97 15.70
CA LYS A 33 -21.52 21.83 15.34
C LYS A 33 -22.18 20.46 15.52
N GLN A 34 -23.33 20.38 16.20
CA GLN A 34 -23.91 19.12 16.66
C GLN A 34 -25.43 19.21 16.74
N ILE A 35 -26.09 18.12 16.38
CA ILE A 35 -27.51 17.88 16.65
C ILE A 35 -27.60 16.77 17.69
N PHE A 36 -28.23 17.07 18.83
CA PHE A 36 -28.49 16.11 19.91
C PHE A 36 -29.97 15.78 19.96
N ARG A 37 -30.29 14.48 19.90
CA ARG A 37 -31.66 13.97 20.07
C ARG A 37 -31.73 13.15 21.36
N LYS A 38 -32.61 13.54 22.27
CA LYS A 38 -32.92 12.82 23.52
C LYS A 38 -34.31 12.23 23.44
N ILE A 39 -34.42 10.92 23.66
CA ILE A 39 -35.68 10.17 23.68
C ILE A 39 -35.88 9.64 25.11
N GLU A 40 -36.92 10.12 25.79
CA GLU A 40 -37.25 9.75 27.17
C GLU A 40 -38.55 8.93 27.18
N PHE A 41 -38.53 7.70 27.68
CA PHE A 41 -39.72 6.86 27.79
C PHE A 41 -39.73 6.07 29.10
N GLN A 42 -40.91 5.61 29.52
CA GLN A 42 -41.07 4.71 30.66
C GLN A 42 -40.98 3.26 30.17
N ALA A 43 -39.91 2.56 30.54
CA ALA A 43 -39.71 1.17 30.19
C ALA A 43 -40.40 0.23 31.20
N GLU A 44 -41.07 -0.80 30.69
CA GLU A 44 -41.73 -1.83 31.49
C GLU A 44 -40.87 -3.10 31.56
N ALA A 45 -40.85 -3.77 32.71
CA ALA A 45 -40.10 -5.00 32.88
C ALA A 45 -40.62 -6.10 31.94
N GLY A 46 -39.72 -6.72 31.18
CA GLY A 46 -40.03 -7.80 30.24
C GLY A 46 -40.58 -7.35 28.87
N LYS A 47 -40.69 -6.05 28.61
CA LYS A 47 -41.13 -5.50 27.32
C LYS A 47 -39.92 -5.10 26.47
N THR A 48 -39.91 -5.52 25.21
CA THR A 48 -38.89 -5.11 24.22
C THR A 48 -39.32 -3.80 23.57
N TYR A 49 -38.36 -2.89 23.43
CA TYR A 49 -38.53 -1.61 22.74
C TYR A 49 -37.52 -1.54 21.62
N GLU A 50 -37.98 -1.26 20.40
CA GLU A 50 -37.12 -1.16 19.22
C GLU A 50 -37.05 0.29 18.74
N LEU A 51 -35.83 0.74 18.48
CA LEU A 51 -35.56 2.01 17.82
C LEU A 51 -34.74 1.73 16.58
N THR A 52 -35.25 2.15 15.43
CA THR A 52 -34.51 2.11 14.18
C THR A 52 -33.96 3.49 13.87
N LYS A 53 -32.69 3.54 13.49
CA LYS A 53 -32.02 4.76 13.02
C LYS A 53 -31.35 4.49 11.69
N VAL A 54 -31.65 5.32 10.69
CA VAL A 54 -30.99 5.33 9.39
C VAL A 54 -30.18 6.62 9.28
N ILE A 55 -28.92 6.50 8.89
CA ILE A 55 -27.99 7.61 8.73
C ILE A 55 -27.50 7.61 7.28
N ALA A 56 -27.54 8.78 6.66
CA ALA A 56 -26.92 9.02 5.36
C ALA A 56 -25.82 10.08 5.51
N VAL A 57 -24.67 9.82 4.89
CA VAL A 57 -23.53 10.74 4.79
C VAL A 57 -23.26 10.92 3.31
N VAL A 58 -23.28 12.17 2.84
CA VAL A 58 -23.10 12.53 1.42
C VAL A 58 -22.15 13.71 1.34
N THR A 59 -21.23 13.68 0.39
CA THR A 59 -20.27 14.76 0.15
C THR A 59 -20.59 15.50 -1.16
N ASP A 60 -19.96 16.66 -1.36
CA ASP A 60 -20.01 17.38 -2.64
C ASP A 60 -19.15 16.76 -3.75
N ASP A 61 -18.37 15.72 -3.46
CA ASP A 61 -17.79 14.85 -4.49
C ASP A 61 -18.84 13.89 -5.07
N ASP A 62 -19.81 13.48 -4.25
CA ASP A 62 -20.83 12.51 -4.65
C ASP A 62 -21.97 13.19 -5.42
N GLU A 63 -22.40 14.38 -4.98
CA GLU A 63 -23.64 15.02 -5.43
C GLU A 63 -23.56 16.55 -5.43
N VAL A 64 -24.28 17.19 -6.36
CA VAL A 64 -24.33 18.67 -6.46
C VAL A 64 -25.05 19.32 -5.27
N ASP A 65 -26.05 18.64 -4.70
CA ASP A 65 -26.78 19.08 -3.51
C ASP A 65 -26.74 18.00 -2.40
N PRO A 66 -25.61 17.89 -1.66
CA PRO A 66 -25.40 16.82 -0.70
C PRO A 66 -26.43 16.78 0.42
N ILE A 67 -26.99 17.92 0.83
CA ILE A 67 -27.93 17.98 1.94
C ILE A 67 -29.30 17.41 1.55
N THR A 68 -29.82 17.79 0.39
CA THR A 68 -31.08 17.26 -0.12
C THR A 68 -30.96 15.76 -0.36
N THR A 69 -29.85 15.30 -0.95
CA THR A 69 -29.61 13.88 -1.19
C THR A 69 -29.48 13.09 0.11
N ALA A 70 -28.72 13.58 1.11
CA ALA A 70 -28.60 12.91 2.41
C ALA A 70 -29.97 12.76 3.10
N VAL A 71 -30.79 13.81 3.08
CA VAL A 71 -32.16 13.76 3.64
C VAL A 71 -33.00 12.71 2.92
N GLY A 72 -33.03 12.76 1.58
CA GLY A 72 -33.73 11.79 0.74
C GLY A 72 -33.35 10.34 1.03
N LEU A 73 -32.05 10.03 1.03
CA LEU A 73 -31.53 8.69 1.30
C LEU A 73 -31.90 8.19 2.71
N SER A 74 -31.84 9.06 3.72
CA SER A 74 -32.21 8.66 5.09
C SER A 74 -33.69 8.35 5.25
N HIS A 75 -34.57 9.10 4.56
CA HIS A 75 -36.01 8.84 4.54
C HIS A 75 -36.37 7.60 3.71
N GLU A 76 -35.73 7.42 2.55
CA GLU A 76 -35.91 6.25 1.71
C GLU A 76 -35.50 4.99 2.47
N GLY A 77 -34.31 4.99 3.08
CA GLY A 77 -33.84 3.86 3.89
C GLY A 77 -34.77 3.55 5.07
N MET A 78 -35.33 4.57 5.73
CA MET A 78 -36.34 4.35 6.76
C MET A 78 -37.63 3.73 6.21
N THR A 79 -38.05 4.15 5.01
CA THR A 79 -39.25 3.62 4.34
C THR A 79 -39.08 2.16 3.92
N GLN A 80 -37.87 1.77 3.46
CA GLN A 80 -37.53 0.38 3.18
C GLN A 80 -37.49 -0.47 4.46
N GLY A 81 -36.98 0.10 5.55
CA GLY A 81 -36.90 -0.53 6.87
C GLY A 81 -35.68 -1.43 7.06
N TYR A 82 -35.29 -1.65 8.32
CA TYR A 82 -34.04 -2.34 8.70
C TYR A 82 -33.92 -3.74 8.09
N GLN A 83 -34.99 -4.55 8.12
CA GLN A 83 -34.92 -5.93 7.63
C GLN A 83 -34.65 -6.00 6.13
N GLN A 84 -35.28 -5.13 5.34
CA GLN A 84 -35.04 -5.09 3.90
C GLN A 84 -33.61 -4.64 3.58
N LEU A 85 -33.13 -3.57 4.23
CA LEU A 85 -31.75 -3.10 4.10
C LEU A 85 -30.74 -4.17 4.50
N LYS A 86 -30.99 -4.91 5.59
CA LYS A 86 -30.15 -6.03 6.03
C LYS A 86 -30.14 -7.16 5.01
N CYS A 87 -31.29 -7.52 4.44
CA CYS A 87 -31.37 -8.54 3.39
C CYS A 87 -30.57 -8.14 2.14
N GLN A 88 -30.67 -6.88 1.71
CA GLN A 88 -29.88 -6.35 0.58
C GLN A 88 -28.38 -6.39 0.89
N HIS A 89 -27.99 -5.96 2.09
CA HIS A 89 -26.60 -6.05 2.56
C HIS A 89 -26.06 -7.49 2.54
N ILE A 90 -26.81 -8.44 3.11
CA ILE A 90 -26.43 -9.86 3.11
C ILE A 90 -26.33 -10.40 1.68
N ALA A 91 -27.22 -10.01 0.78
CA ALA A 91 -27.17 -10.46 -0.62
C ALA A 91 -25.91 -9.98 -1.34
N ILE A 92 -25.45 -8.74 -1.08
CA ILE A 92 -24.19 -8.22 -1.61
C ILE A 92 -23.00 -9.00 -1.03
N TRP A 93 -22.98 -9.22 0.29
CA TRP A 93 -21.91 -9.98 0.94
C TRP A 93 -21.82 -11.42 0.48
N LYS A 94 -22.96 -12.07 0.24
CA LYS A 94 -22.98 -13.43 -0.29
C LYS A 94 -22.23 -13.50 -1.62
N LYS A 95 -22.49 -12.57 -2.55
CA LYS A 95 -21.78 -12.51 -3.85
C LYS A 95 -20.27 -12.28 -3.68
N ARG A 96 -19.86 -11.46 -2.71
CA ARG A 96 -18.44 -11.22 -2.41
C ARG A 96 -17.76 -12.48 -1.90
N TRP A 97 -18.39 -13.19 -0.96
CA TRP A 97 -17.88 -14.44 -0.41
C TRP A 97 -17.88 -15.58 -1.42
N GLU A 98 -18.87 -15.66 -2.32
CA GLU A 98 -18.91 -16.66 -3.40
C GLU A 98 -17.65 -16.64 -4.29
N ILE A 99 -16.95 -15.49 -4.38
CA ILE A 99 -15.72 -15.34 -5.17
C ILE A 99 -14.46 -15.37 -4.29
N ALA A 100 -14.48 -14.70 -3.14
CA ALA A 100 -13.29 -14.45 -2.34
C ALA A 100 -13.05 -15.43 -1.19
N ASP A 101 -14.00 -16.28 -0.82
CA ASP A 101 -13.82 -17.20 0.31
C ASP A 101 -12.79 -18.27 0.00
N VAL A 102 -12.02 -18.64 1.02
CA VAL A 102 -11.05 -19.73 0.99
C VAL A 102 -11.34 -20.60 2.20
N GLU A 103 -11.72 -21.85 1.94
CA GLU A 103 -12.05 -22.82 2.99
C GLU A 103 -10.78 -23.55 3.46
N ILE A 104 -10.55 -23.56 4.77
CA ILE A 104 -9.46 -24.30 5.42
C ILE A 104 -10.08 -25.44 6.23
N GLU A 105 -9.77 -26.67 5.83
CA GLU A 105 -10.18 -27.88 6.56
C GLU A 105 -9.16 -28.22 7.64
N GLY A 106 -9.65 -28.52 8.85
CA GLY A 106 -8.81 -29.01 9.96
C GLY A 106 -8.21 -27.93 10.87
N ASP A 107 -8.46 -26.64 10.59
CA ASP A 107 -7.97 -25.52 11.39
C ASP A 107 -8.98 -24.36 11.44
N GLU A 108 -9.82 -24.37 12.47
CA GLU A 108 -10.86 -23.35 12.67
C GLU A 108 -10.29 -21.96 12.99
N GLU A 109 -9.13 -21.90 13.63
CA GLU A 109 -8.48 -20.64 14.00
C GLU A 109 -7.94 -19.94 12.75
N ALA A 110 -7.21 -20.68 11.91
CA ALA A 110 -6.77 -20.18 10.60
C ALA A 110 -7.94 -19.77 9.72
N GLN A 111 -9.02 -20.56 9.70
CA GLN A 111 -10.22 -20.24 8.92
C GLN A 111 -10.84 -18.90 9.34
N LEU A 112 -10.97 -18.68 10.65
CA LEU A 112 -11.51 -17.42 11.19
C LEU A 112 -10.57 -16.25 10.87
N ALA A 113 -9.27 -16.43 11.08
CA ALA A 113 -8.27 -15.41 10.83
C ALA A 113 -8.24 -14.98 9.35
N LEU A 114 -8.23 -15.94 8.42
CA LEU A 114 -8.23 -15.66 6.99
C LEU A 114 -9.51 -14.95 6.54
N ARG A 115 -10.69 -15.42 6.99
CA ARG A 115 -11.97 -14.75 6.69
C ARG A 115 -12.01 -13.36 7.30
N TYR A 116 -11.43 -13.13 8.48
CA TYR A 116 -11.31 -11.79 9.05
C TYR A 116 -10.46 -10.87 8.15
N SER A 117 -9.29 -11.32 7.68
CA SER A 117 -8.45 -10.54 6.76
C SER A 117 -9.16 -10.23 5.43
N ILE A 118 -9.84 -11.21 4.82
CA ILE A 118 -10.61 -11.02 3.59
C ILE A 118 -11.76 -10.04 3.81
N TYR A 119 -12.46 -10.15 4.94
CA TYR A 119 -13.51 -9.20 5.32
C TYR A 119 -12.96 -7.77 5.38
N GLN A 120 -11.79 -7.56 6.01
CA GLN A 120 -11.16 -6.25 6.10
C GLN A 120 -10.86 -5.66 4.72
N LEU A 121 -10.26 -6.46 3.81
CA LEU A 121 -10.02 -6.03 2.42
C LEU A 121 -11.33 -5.61 1.72
N GLN A 122 -12.39 -6.41 1.88
CA GLN A 122 -13.67 -6.17 1.20
C GLN A 122 -14.40 -4.91 1.70
N ILE A 123 -14.24 -4.52 2.98
CA ILE A 123 -14.90 -3.32 3.52
C ILE A 123 -14.16 -2.02 3.21
N ILE A 124 -12.83 -2.07 3.06
CA ILE A 124 -12.03 -0.88 2.76
C ILE A 124 -11.91 -0.61 1.26
N ALA A 125 -12.25 -1.59 0.42
CA ALA A 125 -12.25 -1.43 -1.03
C ALA A 125 -13.25 -0.34 -1.50
N PRO A 126 -12.84 0.58 -2.39
CA PRO A 126 -13.69 1.68 -2.85
C PRO A 126 -14.68 1.22 -3.94
N HIS A 127 -15.69 0.42 -3.57
CA HIS A 127 -16.69 -0.12 -4.52
C HIS A 127 -17.58 0.93 -5.20
N HIS A 128 -17.55 2.17 -4.73
CA HIS A 128 -18.42 3.27 -5.19
C HIS A 128 -17.71 4.28 -6.08
N SER A 129 -16.38 4.19 -6.22
CA SER A 129 -15.57 5.15 -6.94
C SER A 129 -14.54 4.44 -7.82
N ASP A 130 -14.31 5.01 -8.99
CA ASP A 130 -13.34 4.53 -9.98
C ASP A 130 -11.97 5.21 -9.87
N SER A 131 -11.80 6.11 -8.89
CA SER A 131 -10.66 7.03 -8.77
C SER A 131 -10.03 7.06 -7.38
N LEU A 132 -10.47 6.20 -6.46
CA LEU A 132 -9.91 6.06 -5.11
C LEU A 132 -9.05 4.80 -4.97
N SER A 133 -8.13 4.85 -4.00
CA SER A 133 -7.29 3.74 -3.61
C SER A 133 -7.42 3.45 -2.11
N ILE A 134 -6.74 2.41 -1.62
CA ILE A 134 -6.84 1.94 -0.24
C ILE A 134 -5.68 2.48 0.60
N PRO A 135 -5.93 3.17 1.72
CA PRO A 135 -4.88 3.58 2.65
C PRO A 135 -4.29 2.43 3.47
N ALA A 136 -3.07 2.60 4.00
CA ALA A 136 -2.37 1.58 4.80
C ALA A 136 -3.12 1.09 6.07
N ARG A 137 -4.08 1.88 6.58
CA ARG A 137 -4.97 1.52 7.70
C ARG A 137 -6.44 1.50 7.32
N GLY A 138 -6.74 1.46 6.01
CA GLY A 138 -8.09 1.60 5.48
C GLY A 138 -8.79 2.83 6.05
N LEU A 139 -9.98 2.63 6.60
CA LEU A 139 -10.78 3.66 7.26
C LEU A 139 -10.95 3.42 8.78
N SER A 140 -10.04 2.64 9.37
CA SER A 140 -10.13 2.21 10.78
C SER A 140 -9.66 3.27 11.79
N GLY A 141 -8.90 4.27 11.34
CA GLY A 141 -8.33 5.30 12.20
C GLY A 141 -7.60 6.39 11.43
N GLN A 142 -7.02 7.34 12.16
CA GLN A 142 -6.33 8.52 11.59
C GLN A 142 -4.81 8.35 11.48
N THR A 143 -4.25 7.26 12.02
CA THR A 143 -2.82 6.95 11.85
C THR A 143 -2.50 6.78 10.37
N TYR A 144 -1.34 7.29 9.95
CA TYR A 144 -0.93 7.42 8.54
C TYR A 144 -1.86 8.30 7.69
N LYS A 145 -2.72 9.10 8.31
CA LYS A 145 -3.44 10.22 7.67
C LYS A 145 -4.31 9.80 6.46
N GLY A 146 -4.74 8.53 6.41
CA GLY A 146 -5.46 8.01 5.24
C GLY A 146 -4.62 7.98 3.95
N ALA A 147 -3.29 8.01 4.06
CA ALA A 147 -2.40 7.99 2.91
C ALA A 147 -2.26 6.60 2.28
N ILE A 148 -2.06 6.61 0.97
CA ILE A 148 -1.83 5.41 0.15
C ILE A 148 -0.32 5.23 -0.03
N PHE A 149 0.16 4.06 0.39
CA PHE A 149 1.56 3.64 0.33
C PHE A 149 1.73 2.56 -0.75
N TRP A 150 2.96 2.08 -0.95
CA TRP A 150 3.24 0.88 -1.76
C TRP A 150 2.49 -0.38 -1.28
N ASP A 151 2.00 -0.39 -0.04
CA ASP A 151 1.16 -1.41 0.58
C ASP A 151 0.02 -1.84 -0.35
N THR A 152 -0.60 -0.88 -1.04
CA THR A 152 -1.72 -1.14 -1.93
C THR A 152 -1.28 -1.99 -3.12
N GLU A 153 -0.27 -1.54 -3.86
CA GLU A 153 0.18 -2.25 -5.08
C GLU A 153 0.83 -3.60 -4.75
N MET A 154 1.57 -3.68 -3.64
CA MET A 154 2.37 -4.86 -3.33
C MET A 154 1.62 -5.93 -2.52
N PHE A 155 0.65 -5.55 -1.69
CA PHE A 155 0.01 -6.48 -0.74
C PHE A 155 -1.50 -6.61 -0.92
N MET A 156 -2.20 -5.54 -1.31
CA MET A 156 -3.67 -5.55 -1.43
C MET A 156 -4.14 -5.84 -2.86
N LEU A 157 -3.46 -5.28 -3.85
CA LEU A 157 -3.80 -5.40 -5.26
C LEU A 157 -3.88 -6.86 -5.74
N PRO A 158 -2.96 -7.79 -5.37
CA PRO A 158 -3.05 -9.18 -5.81
C PRO A 158 -4.38 -9.85 -5.44
N PHE A 159 -4.93 -9.56 -4.26
CA PHE A 159 -6.25 -10.08 -3.86
C PHE A 159 -7.34 -9.62 -4.83
N PHE A 160 -7.36 -8.33 -5.18
CA PHE A 160 -8.39 -7.79 -6.08
C PHE A 160 -8.17 -8.20 -7.53
N LEU A 161 -6.94 -8.39 -8.00
CA LEU A 161 -6.69 -8.92 -9.35
C LEU A 161 -7.32 -10.30 -9.55
N HIS A 162 -7.39 -11.12 -8.50
CA HIS A 162 -8.00 -12.45 -8.55
C HIS A 162 -9.47 -12.51 -8.12
N THR A 163 -9.98 -11.53 -7.38
CA THR A 163 -11.36 -11.58 -6.83
C THR A 163 -12.29 -10.50 -7.38
N ASN A 164 -11.76 -9.35 -7.79
CA ASN A 164 -12.54 -8.26 -8.35
C ASN A 164 -11.65 -7.30 -9.20
N PRO A 165 -11.38 -7.65 -10.47
CA PRO A 165 -10.48 -6.88 -11.34
C PRO A 165 -10.88 -5.42 -11.53
N GLU A 166 -12.16 -5.07 -11.41
CA GLU A 166 -12.61 -3.67 -11.49
C GLU A 166 -12.09 -2.85 -10.31
N ILE A 167 -12.08 -3.42 -9.10
CA ILE A 167 -11.47 -2.75 -7.95
C ILE A 167 -9.97 -2.60 -8.18
N ALA A 168 -9.28 -3.65 -8.63
CA ALA A 168 -7.85 -3.56 -8.95
C ALA A 168 -7.56 -2.44 -9.97
N LYS A 169 -8.42 -2.31 -10.99
CA LYS A 169 -8.37 -1.22 -11.96
C LYS A 169 -8.51 0.14 -11.31
N ASN A 170 -9.44 0.32 -10.38
CA ASN A 170 -9.64 1.59 -9.67
C ASN A 170 -8.43 1.95 -8.80
N LEU A 171 -7.84 0.97 -8.10
CA LEU A 171 -6.63 1.18 -7.29
C LEU A 171 -5.48 1.72 -8.16
N MET A 172 -5.30 1.16 -9.36
CA MET A 172 -4.27 1.63 -10.28
C MET A 172 -4.63 2.93 -10.99
N ARG A 173 -5.91 3.18 -11.29
CA ARG A 173 -6.37 4.44 -11.86
C ARG A 173 -6.11 5.62 -10.92
N TYR A 174 -6.18 5.42 -9.60
CA TYR A 174 -5.72 6.43 -8.65
C TYR A 174 -4.26 6.85 -8.90
N ARG A 175 -3.35 5.92 -9.18
CA ARG A 175 -1.93 6.23 -9.49
C ARG A 175 -1.79 6.99 -10.80
N ILE A 176 -2.58 6.65 -11.81
CA ILE A 176 -2.66 7.40 -13.07
C ILE A 176 -3.11 8.84 -12.81
N ASN A 177 -4.23 9.01 -12.10
CA ASN A 177 -4.80 10.33 -11.79
C ASN A 177 -3.89 11.20 -10.91
N THR A 178 -2.89 10.60 -10.26
CA THR A 178 -1.94 11.28 -9.35
C THR A 178 -0.54 11.43 -9.93
N LEU A 179 -0.34 11.12 -11.22
CA LEU A 179 0.94 11.25 -11.92
C LEU A 179 1.55 12.66 -11.83
N ASP A 180 0.73 13.70 -11.90
CA ASP A 180 1.20 15.10 -11.78
C ASP A 180 1.83 15.40 -10.42
N GLY A 181 1.31 14.81 -9.34
CA GLY A 181 1.90 14.89 -8.01
C GLY A 181 3.29 14.24 -7.98
N ALA A 182 3.43 13.08 -8.61
CA ALA A 182 4.70 12.37 -8.72
C ALA A 182 5.74 13.13 -9.57
N ARG A 183 5.31 13.75 -10.66
CA ARG A 183 6.15 14.64 -11.49
C ARG A 183 6.60 15.88 -10.72
N ALA A 184 5.69 16.49 -9.97
CA ALA A 184 6.01 17.64 -9.13
C ALA A 184 7.04 17.29 -8.04
N LYS A 185 6.89 16.12 -7.39
CA LYS A 185 7.86 15.62 -6.41
C LYS A 185 9.22 15.32 -7.05
N ALA A 186 9.26 14.63 -8.19
CA ALA A 186 10.53 14.41 -8.91
C ALA A 186 11.26 15.74 -9.18
N LYS A 187 10.54 16.72 -9.72
CA LYS A 187 11.08 18.06 -10.00
C LYS A 187 11.56 18.80 -8.75
N GLU A 188 10.87 18.66 -7.62
CA GLU A 188 11.28 19.24 -6.32
C GLU A 188 12.70 18.80 -5.94
N TYR A 189 13.03 17.53 -6.17
CA TYR A 189 14.34 16.96 -5.89
C TYR A 189 15.35 17.11 -7.05
N GLY A 190 14.98 17.79 -8.13
CA GLY A 190 15.83 17.98 -9.31
C GLY A 190 15.89 16.77 -10.25
N PHE A 191 15.00 15.80 -10.09
CA PHE A 191 14.86 14.65 -10.97
C PHE A 191 13.86 14.93 -12.11
N ARG A 192 13.90 14.08 -13.13
CA ARG A 192 12.87 14.02 -14.18
C ARG A 192 11.89 12.89 -13.86
N GLY A 193 10.85 12.72 -14.66
CA GLY A 193 9.96 11.57 -14.51
C GLY A 193 8.98 11.69 -13.35
N ALA A 194 8.50 10.54 -12.89
CA ALA A 194 7.55 10.39 -11.80
C ALA A 194 8.19 9.74 -10.57
N PHE A 195 8.41 10.55 -9.52
CA PHE A 195 8.76 10.07 -8.19
C PHE A 195 7.50 10.08 -7.33
N TYR A 196 6.84 8.94 -7.18
CA TYR A 196 5.59 8.86 -6.43
C TYR A 196 5.77 9.21 -4.95
N ALA A 197 4.72 9.78 -4.37
CA ALA A 197 4.64 10.09 -2.95
C ALA A 197 4.80 8.83 -2.10
N TRP A 198 5.58 8.92 -1.01
CA TRP A 198 5.68 7.83 -0.04
C TRP A 198 4.37 7.69 0.75
N GLU A 199 3.85 8.82 1.24
CA GLU A 199 2.50 8.92 1.80
C GLU A 199 1.61 9.69 0.81
N SER A 200 1.02 9.00 -0.15
CA SER A 200 0.21 9.64 -1.18
C SER A 200 -1.15 10.07 -0.65
N GLN A 201 -1.49 11.34 -0.83
CA GLN A 201 -2.79 11.92 -0.49
C GLN A 201 -3.47 12.51 -1.74
N GLU A 202 -4.37 13.48 -1.58
CA GLU A 202 -5.11 14.07 -2.69
C GLU A 202 -4.17 14.68 -3.73
N ASN A 203 -4.51 14.47 -5.00
CA ASN A 203 -3.71 14.89 -6.16
C ASN A 203 -2.28 14.30 -6.20
N GLY A 204 -1.97 13.27 -5.42
CA GLY A 204 -0.65 12.64 -5.39
C GLY A 204 0.40 13.40 -4.61
N GLN A 205 -0.01 14.35 -3.76
CA GLN A 205 0.92 15.07 -2.89
C GLN A 205 1.52 14.12 -1.86
N ASP A 206 2.81 14.33 -1.58
CA ASP A 206 3.51 13.56 -0.56
C ASP A 206 3.33 14.19 0.82
N ALA A 207 2.49 13.56 1.63
CA ALA A 207 2.22 13.96 3.00
C ALA A 207 3.25 13.41 4.00
N CYS A 208 4.23 12.64 3.52
CA CYS A 208 5.31 12.10 4.35
C CYS A 208 6.10 13.27 4.93
N SER A 209 6.16 13.36 6.26
CA SER A 209 6.93 14.43 6.89
C SER A 209 8.42 14.12 6.77
N ASP A 210 9.25 15.16 6.74
CA ASP A 210 10.68 14.95 6.95
C ASP A 210 11.00 14.45 8.37
N TYR A 211 10.05 14.60 9.30
CA TYR A 211 10.20 14.24 10.71
C TYR A 211 9.05 13.36 11.21
N ASN A 212 8.95 12.13 10.70
CA ASN A 212 7.87 11.19 11.06
C ASN A 212 8.04 10.57 12.45
N VAL A 213 9.27 10.55 12.97
CA VAL A 213 9.61 9.95 14.26
C VAL A 213 9.94 11.06 15.26
N THR A 214 9.51 10.89 16.50
CA THR A 214 9.92 11.75 17.62
C THR A 214 10.78 10.93 18.57
N ASP A 215 11.98 11.42 18.85
CA ASP A 215 12.88 10.83 19.84
C ASP A 215 12.20 10.81 21.21
N VAL A 216 12.09 9.61 21.80
CA VAL A 216 11.38 9.42 23.05
C VAL A 216 12.11 10.01 24.27
N PHE A 217 13.42 10.21 24.21
CA PHE A 217 14.22 10.81 25.28
C PHE A 217 14.24 12.33 25.17
N THR A 218 14.54 12.85 23.99
CA THR A 218 14.74 14.29 23.79
C THR A 218 13.47 15.02 23.41
N LYS A 219 12.41 14.29 23.03
CA LYS A 219 11.14 14.81 22.48
C LYS A 219 11.33 15.67 21.22
N ARG A 220 12.48 15.54 20.56
CA ARG A 220 12.78 16.25 19.32
C ARG A 220 12.28 15.44 18.13
N PRO A 221 11.73 16.12 17.09
CA PRO A 221 11.49 15.46 15.81
C PRO A 221 12.82 14.95 15.23
N MET A 222 12.84 13.69 14.78
CA MET A 222 13.98 13.04 14.15
C MET A 222 13.82 13.09 12.64
N ARG A 223 14.86 13.50 11.93
CA ARG A 223 14.89 13.44 10.48
C ARG A 223 14.93 11.97 10.05
N THR A 224 13.87 11.51 9.40
CA THR A 224 13.80 10.23 8.68
C THR A 224 13.79 10.49 7.19
N TYR A 225 14.34 9.60 6.39
CA TYR A 225 14.53 9.83 4.95
C TYR A 225 13.52 9.08 4.05
N PHE A 226 12.39 8.64 4.62
CA PHE A 226 11.35 7.88 3.90
C PHE A 226 10.80 8.65 2.69
N ARG A 227 10.50 9.95 2.86
CA ARG A 227 9.94 10.81 1.81
C ARG A 227 10.79 10.83 0.55
N ASP A 228 12.10 10.98 0.70
CA ASP A 228 13.02 11.29 -0.40
C ASP A 228 13.87 10.11 -0.87
N LYS A 229 14.11 9.10 -0.01
CA LYS A 229 15.07 8.04 -0.30
C LYS A 229 14.46 6.64 -0.47
N GLN A 230 13.19 6.42 -0.08
CA GLN A 230 12.46 5.20 -0.46
C GLN A 230 11.89 5.33 -1.88
N ILE A 231 12.80 5.35 -2.85
CA ILE A 231 12.47 5.55 -4.27
C ILE A 231 11.75 4.35 -4.90
N HIS A 232 11.77 3.20 -4.23
CA HIS A 232 11.19 1.96 -4.72
C HIS A 232 9.65 2.02 -4.88
N ILE A 233 8.98 2.99 -4.26
CA ILE A 233 7.54 3.27 -4.47
C ILE A 233 7.17 3.46 -5.94
N SER A 234 7.98 4.16 -6.73
CA SER A 234 7.72 4.31 -8.17
C SER A 234 7.83 2.96 -8.90
N GLY A 235 8.72 2.08 -8.44
CA GLY A 235 8.81 0.70 -8.92
C GLY A 235 7.57 -0.13 -8.55
N ALA A 236 7.05 0.01 -7.33
CA ALA A 236 5.84 -0.67 -6.88
C ALA A 236 4.61 -0.28 -7.70
N VAL A 237 4.47 1.00 -8.06
CA VAL A 237 3.40 1.46 -8.97
C VAL A 237 3.50 0.79 -10.35
N VAL A 238 4.71 0.73 -10.91
CA VAL A 238 4.95 0.05 -12.19
C VAL A 238 4.66 -1.45 -12.10
N TYR A 239 5.06 -2.09 -11.01
CA TYR A 239 4.76 -3.49 -10.75
C TYR A 239 3.25 -3.74 -10.71
N GLY A 240 2.49 -2.92 -9.97
CA GLY A 240 1.04 -3.03 -9.92
C GLY A 240 0.36 -2.86 -11.29
N LEU A 241 0.78 -1.87 -12.09
CA LEU A 241 0.24 -1.64 -13.44
C LEU A 241 0.56 -2.80 -14.38
N TRP A 242 1.80 -3.26 -14.36
CA TRP A 242 2.24 -4.35 -15.21
C TRP A 242 1.56 -5.67 -14.85
N GLU A 243 1.46 -6.01 -13.57
CA GLU A 243 0.76 -7.20 -13.12
C GLU A 243 -0.74 -7.15 -13.43
N SER A 244 -1.35 -5.96 -13.37
CA SER A 244 -2.74 -5.77 -13.79
C SER A 244 -2.94 -6.17 -15.25
N TYR A 245 -2.05 -5.74 -16.14
CA TYR A 245 -2.07 -6.16 -17.54
C TYR A 245 -1.71 -7.65 -17.70
N ARG A 246 -0.64 -8.12 -17.07
CA ARG A 246 -0.13 -9.49 -17.23
C ARG A 246 -1.15 -10.55 -16.81
N ILE A 247 -1.92 -10.28 -15.75
CA ILE A 247 -2.92 -11.21 -15.23
C ILE A 247 -4.23 -11.15 -16.02
N THR A 248 -4.69 -9.96 -16.41
CA THR A 248 -6.00 -9.79 -17.05
C THR A 248 -5.97 -9.81 -18.58
N GLY A 249 -4.82 -9.48 -19.18
CA GLY A 249 -4.67 -9.20 -20.61
C GLY A 249 -5.33 -7.90 -21.06
N ASP A 250 -5.85 -7.08 -20.14
CA ASP A 250 -6.60 -5.87 -20.46
C ASP A 250 -5.67 -4.66 -20.66
N TYR A 251 -5.68 -4.13 -21.88
CA TYR A 251 -4.93 -2.93 -22.26
C TYR A 251 -5.52 -1.63 -21.69
N SER A 252 -6.76 -1.66 -21.20
CA SER A 252 -7.50 -0.45 -20.86
C SER A 252 -6.72 0.45 -19.88
N LEU A 253 -6.10 -0.11 -18.84
CA LEU A 253 -5.25 0.66 -17.94
C LEU A 253 -4.03 1.27 -18.62
N LEU A 254 -3.37 0.52 -19.52
CA LEU A 254 -2.19 1.02 -20.24
C LEU A 254 -2.56 2.19 -21.16
N LEU A 255 -3.70 2.09 -21.84
CA LEU A 255 -4.21 3.12 -22.74
C LEU A 255 -4.82 4.31 -21.99
N ASP A 256 -5.41 4.09 -20.82
CA ASP A 256 -5.98 5.13 -19.94
C ASP A 256 -4.88 5.89 -19.14
N GLY A 257 -3.63 5.91 -19.60
CA GLY A 257 -2.52 6.64 -18.97
C GLY A 257 -1.54 5.77 -18.17
N GLY A 258 -1.80 4.47 -18.00
CA GLY A 258 -0.88 3.56 -17.32
C GLY A 258 0.47 3.41 -18.04
N ALA A 259 0.48 3.46 -19.37
CA ALA A 259 1.73 3.45 -20.14
C ALA A 259 2.56 4.71 -19.85
N GLU A 260 1.93 5.89 -19.79
CA GLU A 260 2.57 7.16 -19.44
C GLU A 260 3.21 7.09 -18.04
N VAL A 261 2.49 6.54 -17.06
CA VAL A 261 3.02 6.32 -15.70
C VAL A 261 4.27 5.45 -15.71
N ILE A 262 4.24 4.33 -16.43
CA ILE A 262 5.36 3.39 -16.51
C ILE A 262 6.60 4.07 -17.11
N LEU A 263 6.42 4.79 -18.22
CA LEU A 263 7.49 5.54 -18.86
C LEU A 263 8.03 6.64 -17.94
N GLU A 264 7.18 7.46 -17.34
CA GLU A 264 7.65 8.51 -16.44
C GLU A 264 8.39 7.97 -15.20
N CYS A 265 8.01 6.81 -14.66
CA CYS A 265 8.77 6.16 -13.59
C CYS A 265 10.14 5.67 -14.07
N ALA A 266 10.24 5.12 -15.30
CA ALA A 266 11.51 4.72 -15.89
C ALA A 266 12.43 5.93 -16.14
N ARG A 267 11.88 7.05 -16.65
CA ARG A 267 12.60 8.34 -16.78
C ARG A 267 13.10 8.84 -15.42
N PHE A 268 12.30 8.68 -14.36
CA PHE A 268 12.73 9.05 -13.02
C PHE A 268 13.98 8.27 -12.61
N PHE A 269 13.96 6.94 -12.73
CA PHE A 269 15.13 6.13 -12.41
C PHE A 269 16.34 6.43 -13.30
N ALA A 270 16.14 6.70 -14.59
CA ALA A 270 17.20 7.14 -15.48
C ALA A 270 17.85 8.46 -15.01
N SER A 271 17.05 9.40 -14.50
CA SER A 271 17.56 10.65 -13.94
C SER A 271 18.16 10.53 -12.53
N TYR A 272 17.81 9.49 -11.79
CA TYR A 272 18.31 9.22 -10.44
C TYR A 272 19.65 8.45 -10.46
N ALA A 273 19.82 7.56 -11.44
CA ALA A 273 20.95 6.64 -11.51
C ALA A 273 22.31 7.36 -11.51
N TYR A 274 23.26 6.82 -10.76
CA TYR A 274 24.63 7.32 -10.70
C TYR A 274 25.56 6.43 -11.54
N TYR A 275 26.24 7.00 -12.55
CA TYR A 275 27.22 6.26 -13.32
C TYR A 275 28.58 6.19 -12.60
N LYS A 276 28.96 4.99 -12.14
CA LYS A 276 30.25 4.73 -11.50
C LYS A 276 31.29 4.38 -12.57
N GLY A 277 31.97 5.40 -13.10
CA GLY A 277 32.92 5.26 -14.21
C GLY A 277 34.04 4.23 -14.00
N GLU A 278 34.55 4.09 -12.77
CA GLU A 278 35.59 3.10 -12.43
C GLU A 278 35.13 1.65 -12.57
N LYS A 279 33.83 1.38 -12.38
CA LYS A 279 33.23 0.05 -12.49
C LYS A 279 32.41 -0.12 -13.79
N GLU A 280 32.37 0.92 -14.62
CA GLU A 280 31.60 1.00 -15.88
C GLU A 280 30.13 0.56 -15.75
N ARG A 281 29.50 0.89 -14.62
CA ARG A 281 28.13 0.47 -14.28
C ARG A 281 27.32 1.61 -13.66
N PHE A 282 26.00 1.49 -13.70
CA PHE A 282 25.11 2.38 -12.94
C PHE A 282 24.80 1.79 -11.57
N GLU A 283 24.70 2.67 -10.58
CA GLU A 283 24.42 2.36 -9.18
C GLU A 283 23.25 3.24 -8.70
N MET A 284 22.41 2.68 -7.83
CA MET A 284 21.43 3.47 -7.08
C MET A 284 22.05 3.77 -5.72
N ILE A 285 22.40 5.03 -5.49
CA ILE A 285 23.08 5.47 -4.28
C ILE A 285 22.14 6.33 -3.44
N ASP A 286 22.41 6.39 -2.13
CA ASP A 286 21.65 7.20 -1.17
C ASP A 286 20.15 6.83 -1.14
N VAL A 287 19.84 5.55 -1.02
CA VAL A 287 18.47 5.00 -1.03
C VAL A 287 18.09 4.38 0.33
N ILE A 288 16.83 4.00 0.46
CA ILE A 288 16.31 3.16 1.54
C ILE A 288 15.51 2.04 0.89
N GLY A 289 15.76 0.80 1.29
CA GLY A 289 14.98 -0.35 0.85
C GLY A 289 13.68 -0.51 1.65
N PRO A 290 12.97 -1.64 1.50
CA PRO A 290 11.88 -2.02 2.40
C PRO A 290 12.27 -2.03 3.88
N ASP A 291 13.53 -2.36 4.18
CA ASP A 291 14.07 -2.22 5.53
C ASP A 291 14.38 -0.76 5.88
N GLU A 292 13.46 -0.13 6.61
CA GLU A 292 13.55 1.28 7.00
C GLU A 292 14.54 1.57 8.13
N TYR A 293 15.16 0.55 8.74
CA TYR A 293 16.16 0.79 9.78
C TYR A 293 17.48 1.30 9.22
N HIS A 294 17.85 0.81 8.03
CA HIS A 294 19.07 1.19 7.33
C HIS A 294 18.79 2.29 6.31
N GLU A 295 19.08 3.53 6.71
CA GLU A 295 18.86 4.69 5.86
C GLU A 295 20.08 5.05 5.02
N ARG A 296 19.85 5.59 3.81
CA ARG A 296 20.88 6.18 2.94
C ARG A 296 21.96 5.19 2.48
N VAL A 297 21.58 3.92 2.33
CA VAL A 297 22.43 2.84 1.87
C VAL A 297 22.62 2.88 0.35
N TYR A 298 23.62 2.16 -0.15
CA TYR A 298 23.94 2.09 -1.58
C TYR A 298 23.62 0.71 -2.14
N ASN A 299 23.11 0.67 -3.36
CA ASN A 299 22.81 -0.55 -4.11
C ASN A 299 21.96 -1.55 -3.33
N ASN A 300 20.87 -1.07 -2.70
CA ASN A 300 19.92 -1.98 -2.05
C ASN A 300 19.38 -3.00 -3.07
N ALA A 301 19.48 -4.28 -2.76
CA ALA A 301 19.18 -5.37 -3.69
C ALA A 301 17.76 -5.28 -4.25
N TYR A 302 16.77 -5.11 -3.36
CA TYR A 302 15.37 -4.94 -3.75
C TYR A 302 15.19 -3.71 -4.65
N THR A 303 15.70 -2.56 -4.24
CA THR A 303 15.54 -1.30 -4.99
C THR A 303 16.16 -1.39 -6.38
N ASN A 304 17.40 -1.88 -6.49
CA ASN A 304 18.08 -2.01 -7.78
C ASN A 304 17.36 -3.00 -8.70
N LYS A 305 16.86 -4.12 -8.15
CA LYS A 305 16.08 -5.09 -8.91
C LYS A 305 14.74 -4.51 -9.38
N MET A 306 14.04 -3.74 -8.54
CA MET A 306 12.82 -3.04 -8.91
C MET A 306 13.08 -1.98 -9.98
N VAL A 307 14.21 -1.26 -9.93
CA VAL A 307 14.57 -0.34 -11.01
C VAL A 307 14.79 -1.08 -12.32
N ALA A 308 15.58 -2.16 -12.31
CA ALA A 308 15.79 -2.97 -13.51
C ALA A 308 14.45 -3.48 -14.09
N PHE A 309 13.57 -4.00 -13.22
CA PHE A 309 12.22 -4.41 -13.62
C PHE A 309 11.42 -3.27 -14.26
N THR A 310 11.45 -2.06 -13.68
CA THR A 310 10.75 -0.89 -14.24
C THR A 310 11.28 -0.52 -15.63
N LEU A 311 12.59 -0.51 -15.82
CA LEU A 311 13.21 -0.20 -17.11
C LEU A 311 12.86 -1.25 -18.18
N GLU A 312 12.93 -2.54 -17.83
CA GLU A 312 12.50 -3.62 -18.71
C GLU A 312 11.02 -3.53 -19.05
N THR A 313 10.19 -3.17 -18.07
CA THR A 313 8.74 -3.05 -18.24
C THR A 313 8.40 -1.89 -19.16
N ALA A 314 9.08 -0.74 -19.02
CA ALA A 314 8.94 0.37 -19.94
C ALA A 314 9.25 -0.04 -21.38
N ARG A 315 10.33 -0.82 -21.60
CA ARG A 315 10.65 -1.37 -22.93
C ARG A 315 9.59 -2.33 -23.45
N LYS A 316 9.15 -3.28 -22.61
CA LYS A 316 8.08 -4.24 -22.95
C LYS A 316 6.79 -3.51 -23.35
N VAL A 317 6.40 -2.47 -22.62
CA VAL A 317 5.20 -1.66 -22.92
C VAL A 317 5.37 -0.89 -24.23
N CYS A 318 6.54 -0.28 -24.48
CA CYS A 318 6.81 0.37 -25.77
C CYS A 318 6.68 -0.61 -26.94
N ASP A 319 7.34 -1.77 -26.86
CA ASP A 319 7.34 -2.76 -27.94
C ASP A 319 5.92 -3.34 -28.16
N LEU A 320 5.20 -3.58 -27.06
CA LEU A 320 3.81 -4.05 -27.08
C LEU A 320 2.89 -3.03 -27.75
N LEU A 321 2.91 -1.76 -27.32
CA LEU A 321 2.05 -0.71 -27.88
C LEU A 321 2.43 -0.33 -29.30
N ALA A 322 3.71 -0.35 -29.66
CA ALA A 322 4.15 -0.14 -31.03
C ALA A 322 3.59 -1.21 -31.99
N THR A 323 3.35 -2.43 -31.49
CA THR A 323 2.81 -3.55 -32.27
C THR A 323 1.28 -3.51 -32.29
N GLU A 324 0.65 -3.45 -31.12
CA GLU A 324 -0.81 -3.63 -30.97
C GLU A 324 -1.59 -2.30 -31.11
N HIS A 325 -0.98 -1.17 -30.76
CA HIS A 325 -1.60 0.16 -30.74
C HIS A 325 -0.67 1.27 -31.31
N PRO A 326 -0.18 1.14 -32.55
CA PRO A 326 0.90 1.98 -33.08
C PRO A 326 0.57 3.49 -33.11
N ALA A 327 -0.70 3.86 -33.33
CA ALA A 327 -1.12 5.26 -33.33
C ALA A 327 -0.97 5.89 -31.93
N PHE A 328 -1.49 5.22 -30.91
CA PHE A 328 -1.37 5.64 -29.51
C PHE A 328 0.11 5.68 -29.06
N TYR A 329 0.89 4.66 -29.43
CA TYR A 329 2.33 4.63 -29.14
C TYR A 329 3.05 5.86 -29.71
N ASN A 330 2.83 6.18 -30.99
CA ASN A 330 3.50 7.31 -31.62
C ASN A 330 3.10 8.65 -30.97
N GLU A 331 1.81 8.82 -30.66
CA GLU A 331 1.30 10.00 -29.94
C GLU A 331 1.95 10.13 -28.57
N LEU A 332 1.93 9.06 -27.75
CA LEU A 332 2.50 9.05 -26.41
C LEU A 332 4.00 9.39 -26.42
N ILE A 333 4.78 8.80 -27.32
CA ILE A 333 6.22 9.03 -27.41
C ILE A 333 6.55 10.44 -27.91
N GLU A 334 5.73 11.01 -28.79
CA GLU A 334 5.84 12.39 -29.24
C GLU A 334 5.49 13.38 -28.13
N GLU A 335 4.34 13.20 -27.46
CA GLU A 335 3.88 14.07 -26.37
C GLU A 335 4.86 14.11 -25.20
N LEU A 336 5.42 12.96 -24.84
CA LEU A 336 6.42 12.88 -23.79
C LEU A 336 7.82 13.33 -24.24
N ALA A 337 8.06 13.53 -25.54
CA ALA A 337 9.40 13.73 -26.11
C ALA A 337 10.40 12.65 -25.67
N TYR A 338 9.98 11.38 -25.75
CA TYR A 338 10.60 10.26 -25.01
C TYR A 338 11.79 9.60 -25.73
N GLN A 339 12.18 10.05 -26.93
CA GLN A 339 13.17 9.35 -27.76
C GLN A 339 14.56 9.28 -27.10
N ASN A 340 15.00 10.37 -26.46
CA ASN A 340 16.28 10.37 -25.73
C ASN A 340 16.20 9.51 -24.47
N ASP A 341 15.05 9.53 -23.78
CA ASP A 341 14.84 8.71 -22.59
C ASP A 341 14.92 7.22 -22.91
N LEU A 342 14.42 6.77 -24.08
CA LEU A 342 14.57 5.37 -24.50
C LEU A 342 16.05 4.96 -24.61
N GLN A 343 16.90 5.81 -25.18
CA GLN A 343 18.32 5.53 -25.28
C GLN A 343 18.98 5.48 -23.90
N GLU A 344 18.70 6.45 -23.03
CA GLU A 344 19.23 6.47 -21.66
C GLU A 344 18.77 5.26 -20.85
N ILE A 345 17.52 4.82 -21.03
CA ILE A 345 16.96 3.61 -20.43
C ILE A 345 17.68 2.36 -20.93
N ASP A 346 17.92 2.25 -22.23
CA ASP A 346 18.65 1.12 -22.80
C ASP A 346 20.10 1.06 -22.28
N GLU A 347 20.76 2.22 -22.20
CA GLU A 347 22.11 2.34 -21.63
C GLU A 347 22.16 1.99 -20.14
N LEU A 348 21.17 2.45 -19.36
CA LEU A 348 21.04 2.15 -17.94
C LEU A 348 20.74 0.67 -17.73
N LEU A 349 19.75 0.11 -18.42
CA LEU A 349 19.35 -1.29 -18.28
C LEU A 349 20.50 -2.25 -18.58
N ALA A 350 21.32 -1.95 -19.58
CA ALA A 350 22.48 -2.77 -19.93
C ALA A 350 23.60 -2.78 -18.87
N LYS A 351 23.61 -1.80 -17.95
CA LYS A 351 24.72 -1.53 -17.04
C LYS A 351 24.32 -1.33 -15.58
N ILE A 352 23.04 -1.46 -15.24
CA ILE A 352 22.58 -1.32 -13.86
C ILE A 352 23.14 -2.47 -13.02
N TYR A 353 23.76 -2.13 -11.91
CA TYR A 353 24.20 -3.13 -10.94
C TYR A 353 22.99 -3.62 -10.14
N VAL A 354 22.76 -4.93 -10.14
CA VAL A 354 21.86 -5.58 -9.19
C VAL A 354 22.71 -6.54 -8.35
N PRO A 355 22.70 -6.42 -7.01
CA PRO A 355 23.32 -7.42 -6.14
C PRO A 355 22.83 -8.83 -6.53
N HIS A 356 23.78 -9.71 -6.77
CA HIS A 356 23.53 -11.09 -7.21
C HIS A 356 23.99 -12.07 -6.14
N PRO A 357 23.47 -13.31 -6.14
CA PRO A 357 23.90 -14.34 -5.20
C PRO A 357 25.41 -14.58 -5.31
N ASP A 358 26.10 -14.59 -4.18
CA ASP A 358 27.48 -15.05 -4.11
C ASP A 358 27.58 -16.52 -4.56
N GLU A 359 28.56 -16.84 -5.40
CA GLU A 359 28.67 -18.16 -6.03
C GLU A 359 28.91 -19.29 -5.02
N THR A 360 29.46 -18.98 -3.84
CA THR A 360 29.83 -19.97 -2.82
C THR A 360 28.73 -20.13 -1.77
N THR A 361 28.22 -19.01 -1.27
CA THR A 361 27.26 -18.96 -0.15
C THR A 361 25.81 -18.86 -0.60
N ALA A 362 25.57 -18.50 -1.87
CA ALA A 362 24.26 -18.14 -2.44
C ALA A 362 23.59 -16.90 -1.82
N LEU A 363 24.28 -16.20 -0.92
CA LEU A 363 23.71 -15.03 -0.24
C LEU A 363 23.74 -13.82 -1.16
N ILE A 364 22.65 -13.05 -1.14
CA ILE A 364 22.55 -11.75 -1.78
C ILE A 364 22.72 -10.73 -0.67
N GLU A 365 23.68 -9.81 -0.81
CA GLU A 365 23.86 -8.72 0.14
C GLU A 365 22.70 -7.71 0.02
N GLN A 366 22.09 -7.31 1.15
CA GLN A 366 20.93 -6.43 1.14
C GLN A 366 21.25 -5.03 0.60
N PHE A 367 22.44 -4.51 0.88
CA PHE A 367 23.00 -3.27 0.36
C PHE A 367 24.52 -3.30 0.55
N ASP A 368 25.26 -2.46 -0.17
CA ASP A 368 26.72 -2.43 -0.11
C ASP A 368 27.22 -2.30 1.34
N GLY A 369 27.95 -3.31 1.82
CA GLY A 369 28.59 -3.30 3.14
C GLY A 369 27.73 -3.82 4.29
N TYR A 370 26.49 -4.24 4.03
CA TYR A 370 25.60 -4.86 5.03
C TYR A 370 26.26 -6.03 5.77
N PHE A 371 27.00 -6.89 5.07
CA PHE A 371 27.66 -8.04 5.71
C PHE A 371 28.80 -7.64 6.67
N ASN A 372 29.26 -6.39 6.63
CA ASN A 372 30.27 -5.85 7.55
C ASN A 372 29.66 -5.21 8.81
N LEU A 373 28.34 -5.08 8.89
CA LEU A 373 27.66 -4.58 10.08
C LEU A 373 27.74 -5.61 11.22
N GLU A 374 27.44 -5.17 12.44
CA GLU A 374 27.45 -6.04 13.61
C GLU A 374 26.46 -7.20 13.43
N ASP A 375 26.97 -8.43 13.40
CA ASP A 375 26.16 -9.63 13.39
C ASP A 375 25.65 -9.94 14.81
N CYS A 376 24.39 -9.60 15.06
CA CYS A 376 23.72 -9.82 16.33
C CYS A 376 22.26 -10.22 16.14
N SER A 377 21.67 -10.85 17.15
CA SER A 377 20.26 -11.26 17.10
C SER A 377 19.32 -10.08 17.35
N VAL A 378 18.06 -10.22 16.92
CA VAL A 378 16.97 -9.28 17.27
C VAL A 378 16.85 -9.12 18.79
N ALA A 379 17.08 -10.19 19.56
CA ALA A 379 17.04 -10.15 21.02
C ALA A 379 18.18 -9.30 21.61
N ASP A 380 19.37 -9.38 21.03
CA ASP A 380 20.53 -8.57 21.44
C ASP A 380 20.24 -7.09 21.20
N VAL A 381 19.71 -6.73 20.02
CA VAL A 381 19.32 -5.34 19.70
C VAL A 381 18.22 -4.86 20.63
N ARG A 382 17.17 -5.67 20.86
CA ARG A 382 16.08 -5.35 21.77
C ARG A 382 16.56 -5.09 23.20
N SER A 383 17.60 -5.79 23.65
CA SER A 383 18.17 -5.60 24.99
C SER A 383 18.88 -4.26 25.18
N ARG A 384 19.22 -3.57 24.08
CA ARG A 384 19.87 -2.25 24.08
C ARG A 384 18.88 -1.10 24.28
N LEU A 385 17.58 -1.35 24.10
CA LEU A 385 16.55 -0.35 24.30
C LEU A 385 16.54 0.15 25.75
N LEU A 386 16.52 1.46 25.91
CA LEU A 386 16.34 2.19 27.15
C LEU A 386 14.85 2.58 27.37
N ASP A 387 14.06 2.69 26.30
CA ASP A 387 12.61 2.88 26.29
C ASP A 387 11.96 1.97 25.22
N PRO A 388 10.89 1.21 25.54
CA PRO A 388 10.23 0.32 24.59
C PRO A 388 9.67 0.99 23.32
N LYS A 389 9.53 2.32 23.30
CA LYS A 389 8.99 3.10 22.19
C LYS A 389 10.06 3.78 21.35
N GLU A 390 11.33 3.53 21.62
CA GLU A 390 12.41 4.00 20.76
C GLU A 390 12.21 3.52 19.32
N TYR A 391 12.59 4.39 18.38
CA TYR A 391 12.73 3.99 17.00
C TYR A 391 14.09 3.31 16.81
N TRP A 392 14.11 2.11 16.23
CA TRP A 392 15.31 1.28 16.13
C TRP A 392 16.21 1.68 14.96
N GLY A 393 15.70 2.45 14.00
CA GLY A 393 16.40 2.83 12.78
C GLY A 393 16.95 4.25 12.76
N GLY A 394 17.39 4.67 11.57
CA GLY A 394 17.89 6.03 11.32
C GLY A 394 19.28 6.26 11.91
N ALA A 395 19.76 7.50 11.94
CA ALA A 395 21.17 7.77 12.25
C ALA A 395 21.70 7.31 13.63
N TYR A 396 20.82 7.05 14.61
CA TYR A 396 21.20 6.73 15.99
C TYR A 396 20.38 5.58 16.62
N GLY A 397 19.63 4.85 15.80
CA GLY A 397 18.81 3.74 16.26
C GLY A 397 19.66 2.54 16.65
N VAL A 398 19.16 1.71 17.57
CA VAL A 398 19.89 0.54 18.10
C VAL A 398 20.17 -0.54 17.03
N ALA A 399 19.45 -0.53 15.91
CA ALA A 399 19.62 -1.48 14.81
C ALA A 399 20.51 -0.96 13.68
N SER A 400 20.78 0.34 13.61
CA SER A 400 21.31 1.02 12.42
C SER A 400 22.72 0.60 11.99
N ASP A 401 23.53 0.12 12.92
CA ASP A 401 24.89 -0.39 12.67
C ASP A 401 24.97 -1.92 12.82
N THR A 402 23.82 -2.60 12.76
CA THR A 402 23.69 -4.05 12.96
C THR A 402 23.11 -4.71 11.73
N GLN A 403 23.14 -6.04 11.67
CA GLN A 403 22.44 -6.77 10.61
C GLN A 403 20.94 -6.95 10.91
N VAL A 404 20.38 -6.38 11.98
CA VAL A 404 18.95 -6.52 12.31
C VAL A 404 18.11 -5.61 11.42
N ILE A 405 17.14 -6.20 10.74
CA ILE A 405 16.28 -5.52 9.75
C ILE A 405 14.83 -5.44 10.22
N LYS A 406 14.13 -4.38 9.84
CA LYS A 406 12.74 -4.13 10.24
C LYS A 406 11.77 -5.16 9.65
N GLN A 407 11.93 -5.45 8.37
CA GLN A 407 10.98 -6.22 7.57
C GLN A 407 11.65 -6.92 6.38
N ALA A 408 10.88 -7.68 5.60
CA ALA A 408 11.40 -8.39 4.43
C ALA A 408 11.91 -7.40 3.36
N ASP A 409 13.18 -7.53 2.99
CA ASP A 409 13.85 -6.73 1.95
C ASP A 409 14.35 -7.64 0.80
N VAL A 410 15.49 -8.33 0.98
CA VAL A 410 15.96 -9.38 0.05
C VAL A 410 14.92 -10.49 -0.11
N ILE A 411 14.26 -10.87 0.98
CA ILE A 411 13.21 -11.89 0.99
C ILE A 411 11.99 -11.47 0.16
N LEU A 412 11.64 -10.18 0.17
CA LEU A 412 10.60 -9.65 -0.70
C LEU A 412 11.02 -9.69 -2.16
N MET A 413 12.26 -9.25 -2.48
CA MET A 413 12.79 -9.34 -3.83
C MET A 413 12.74 -10.77 -4.38
N LEU A 414 13.22 -11.73 -3.58
CA LEU A 414 13.24 -13.14 -3.96
C LEU A 414 11.84 -13.72 -4.18
N TYR A 415 10.82 -13.25 -3.44
CA TYR A 415 9.45 -13.68 -3.66
C TYR A 415 8.84 -13.08 -4.94
N LEU A 416 9.02 -11.79 -5.19
CA LEU A 416 8.45 -11.13 -6.38
C LEU A 416 9.08 -11.62 -7.68
N PHE A 417 10.39 -11.89 -7.67
CA PHE A 417 11.17 -12.33 -8.83
C PHE A 417 11.58 -13.80 -8.72
N LYS A 418 10.75 -14.60 -8.05
CA LYS A 418 11.05 -16.00 -7.66
C LYS A 418 11.44 -16.95 -8.78
N ASP A 419 11.02 -16.66 -10.01
CA ASP A 419 11.34 -17.47 -11.19
C ASP A 419 12.78 -17.23 -11.71
N GLU A 420 13.43 -16.15 -11.26
CA GLU A 420 14.81 -15.82 -11.63
C GLU A 420 15.85 -16.44 -10.69
N TYR A 421 15.42 -16.94 -9.52
CA TYR A 421 16.31 -17.45 -8.48
C TYR A 421 16.06 -18.93 -8.20
N SER A 422 17.16 -19.68 -8.06
CA SER A 422 17.08 -21.10 -7.72
C SER A 422 16.50 -21.32 -6.31
N GLN A 423 15.94 -22.51 -6.09
CA GLN A 423 15.49 -22.94 -4.76
C GLN A 423 16.59 -22.82 -3.70
N TRP A 424 17.83 -23.16 -4.05
CA TRP A 424 18.98 -23.08 -3.15
C TRP A 424 19.28 -21.64 -2.71
N VAL A 425 19.26 -20.68 -3.64
CA VAL A 425 19.43 -19.25 -3.33
C VAL A 425 18.31 -18.78 -2.40
N LYS A 426 17.06 -19.10 -2.71
CA LYS A 426 15.89 -18.69 -1.91
C LYS A 426 15.98 -19.22 -0.48
N GLN A 427 16.30 -20.51 -0.30
CA GLN A 427 16.48 -21.13 1.01
C GLN A 427 17.64 -20.51 1.79
N LYS A 428 18.81 -20.32 1.16
CA LYS A 428 20.00 -19.75 1.84
C LYS A 428 19.77 -18.33 2.33
N ASN A 429 19.08 -17.50 1.55
CA ASN A 429 18.75 -16.15 1.96
C ASN A 429 17.65 -16.16 3.04
N TRP A 430 16.63 -17.03 2.96
CA TRP A 430 15.62 -17.17 4.00
C TRP A 430 16.28 -17.50 5.36
N GLU A 431 17.14 -18.52 5.41
CA GLU A 431 17.88 -18.91 6.61
C GLU A 431 18.79 -17.81 7.16
N TYR A 432 19.33 -16.96 6.29
CA TYR A 432 20.20 -15.86 6.68
C TYR A 432 19.43 -14.68 7.26
N TYR A 433 18.39 -14.21 6.56
CA TYR A 433 17.68 -12.98 6.88
C TYR A 433 16.57 -13.16 7.92
N GLU A 434 15.94 -14.35 8.01
CA GLU A 434 14.86 -14.58 8.98
C GLU A 434 15.31 -14.33 10.43
N PRO A 435 16.44 -14.89 10.93
CA PRO A 435 16.85 -14.71 12.33
C PRO A 435 17.25 -13.28 12.66
N ARG A 436 17.48 -12.47 11.62
CA ARG A 436 17.88 -11.06 11.67
C ARG A 436 16.68 -10.12 11.48
N THR A 437 15.48 -10.64 11.23
CA THR A 437 14.30 -9.81 10.99
C THR A 437 13.49 -9.63 12.24
N GLU A 438 13.30 -8.38 12.64
CA GLU A 438 12.54 -8.03 13.84
C GLU A 438 11.02 -8.18 13.63
N HIS A 439 10.56 -8.04 12.38
CA HIS A 439 9.16 -8.05 11.99
C HIS A 439 8.32 -6.93 12.63
N GLY A 440 8.91 -5.73 12.82
CA GLY A 440 8.23 -4.54 13.36
C GLY A 440 7.29 -3.86 12.38
N SER A 441 7.15 -4.42 11.19
CA SER A 441 6.12 -4.08 10.22
C SER A 441 5.20 -5.28 10.01
N SER A 442 3.89 -5.03 9.97
CA SER A 442 2.88 -6.03 9.61
C SER A 442 3.07 -6.60 8.19
N LEU A 443 3.83 -5.90 7.34
CA LEU A 443 4.18 -6.32 5.98
C LEU A 443 5.22 -7.45 5.94
N SER A 444 5.92 -7.73 7.04
CA SER A 444 7.03 -8.68 7.03
C SER A 444 6.60 -10.15 7.07
N PRO A 445 5.78 -10.61 8.04
CA PRO A 445 5.48 -12.03 8.20
C PRO A 445 4.90 -12.70 6.94
N CYS A 446 3.99 -12.04 6.22
CA CYS A 446 3.36 -12.63 5.04
C CYS A 446 4.38 -12.96 3.94
N ILE A 447 5.40 -12.13 3.72
CA ILE A 447 6.42 -12.37 2.69
C ILE A 447 7.32 -13.54 3.07
N TYR A 448 7.70 -13.65 4.36
CA TYR A 448 8.45 -14.82 4.85
C TYR A 448 7.65 -16.11 4.70
N SER A 449 6.35 -16.07 4.98
CA SER A 449 5.43 -17.19 4.74
C SER A 449 5.36 -17.56 3.25
N LEU A 450 5.24 -16.57 2.37
CA LEU A 450 5.08 -16.79 0.94
C LEU A 450 6.36 -17.36 0.30
N LEU A 451 7.54 -16.85 0.66
CA LEU A 451 8.80 -17.43 0.18
C LEU A 451 9.02 -18.84 0.74
N ALA A 452 8.66 -19.09 2.00
CA ALA A 452 8.72 -20.43 2.59
C ALA A 452 7.83 -21.43 1.86
N CYS A 453 6.62 -21.04 1.46
CA CYS A 453 5.76 -21.85 0.60
C CYS A 453 6.40 -22.12 -0.78
N ASP A 454 7.02 -21.10 -1.39
CA ASP A 454 7.66 -21.23 -2.70
C ASP A 454 8.88 -22.16 -2.69
N VAL A 455 9.53 -22.32 -1.53
CA VAL A 455 10.61 -23.30 -1.32
C VAL A 455 10.15 -24.64 -0.74
N ASP A 456 8.83 -24.88 -0.73
CA ASP A 456 8.18 -26.10 -0.24
C ASP A 456 8.52 -26.44 1.22
N ASN A 457 8.64 -25.41 2.08
CA ASN A 457 8.90 -25.57 3.50
C ASN A 457 7.70 -25.09 4.34
N GLN A 458 6.73 -25.99 4.59
CA GLN A 458 5.51 -25.63 5.32
C GLN A 458 5.75 -25.34 6.80
N GLU A 459 6.77 -25.98 7.42
CA GLU A 459 7.14 -25.74 8.82
C GLU A 459 7.59 -24.31 9.05
N TRP A 460 8.30 -23.72 8.08
CA TRP A 460 8.65 -22.30 8.07
C TRP A 460 7.45 -21.41 7.75
N ALA A 461 6.61 -21.82 6.79
CA ALA A 461 5.54 -20.96 6.28
C ALA A 461 4.43 -20.73 7.30
N TYR A 462 3.92 -21.80 7.92
CA TYR A 462 2.66 -21.75 8.66
C TYR A 462 2.68 -20.83 9.91
N PRO A 463 3.76 -20.80 10.73
CA PRO A 463 3.84 -19.84 11.85
C PRO A 463 3.74 -18.38 11.39
N TYR A 464 4.33 -18.06 10.25
CA TYR A 464 4.27 -16.72 9.66
C TYR A 464 2.92 -16.40 9.04
N PHE A 465 2.27 -17.38 8.41
CA PHE A 465 0.88 -17.26 7.97
C PHE A 465 -0.04 -16.91 9.15
N MET A 466 0.06 -17.65 10.25
CA MET A 466 -0.77 -17.37 11.44
C MET A 466 -0.44 -16.00 12.04
N LYS A 467 0.84 -15.63 12.14
CA LYS A 467 1.25 -14.30 12.61
C LYS A 467 0.65 -13.17 11.79
N THR A 468 0.60 -13.30 10.45
CA THR A 468 0.00 -12.26 9.60
C THR A 468 -1.53 -12.28 9.65
N ALA A 469 -2.16 -13.46 9.64
CA ALA A 469 -3.61 -13.59 9.61
C ALA A 469 -4.28 -13.13 10.92
N THR A 470 -3.56 -13.20 12.04
CA THR A 470 -4.07 -12.87 13.38
C THR A 470 -3.59 -11.51 13.91
N VAL A 471 -2.86 -10.72 13.12
CA VAL A 471 -2.18 -9.49 13.59
C VAL A 471 -3.13 -8.50 14.29
N ASP A 472 -4.34 -8.31 13.78
CA ASP A 472 -5.33 -7.42 14.41
C ASP A 472 -6.24 -8.14 15.42
N LEU A 473 -6.30 -9.48 15.38
CA LEU A 473 -7.11 -10.29 16.28
C LEU A 473 -6.44 -10.54 17.64
N SER A 474 -5.12 -10.66 17.64
CA SER A 474 -4.32 -10.96 18.83
C SER A 474 -3.67 -9.74 19.48
N GLY A 475 -3.65 -8.59 18.78
CA GLY A 475 -2.95 -7.37 19.20
C GLY A 475 -1.44 -7.49 19.05
#